data_AF-A0A2A2CDE4-F1
#
_entry.id   AF-A0A2A2CDE4-F1
#
_cell.length_a   1.000
_cell.length_b   1.000
_cell.length_c   1.000
_cell.angle_alpha   90.00
_cell.angle_beta   90.00
_cell.angle_gamma   90.00
#
_symmetry.space_group_name_H-M   'P 1'
#
loop_
_entity.id
_entity.type
_entity.pdbx_description
1 polymer ?
#
loop_
_entity_poly.entity_id
_entity_poly.type
_entity_poly.pdbx_seq_one_letter_code
_entity_poly.pdbx_strand_id
1 'polypeptide(L)'
;MTTTFTGTVSSANSGNYYTIFNTDTGAAFNNVSLAIGDSLGTSYKSGMGIDQKIVKDTSTNKGKAKQTLNFKAWLVGAADAPDLGNFEANTTFQITYL
;
A
#
# COMPACT_ATOMS: atom_id res chain seq x y z
N MET A 1 -6.79 11.99 -10.62
CA MET A 1 -7.29 11.42 -9.36
C MET A 1 -6.14 10.67 -8.74
N THR A 2 -5.94 10.84 -7.46
CA THR A 2 -4.76 10.29 -6.77
C THR A 2 -5.24 9.51 -5.56
N THR A 3 -4.67 8.33 -5.34
CA THR A 3 -4.91 7.53 -4.13
C THR A 3 -3.65 7.54 -3.28
N THR A 4 -3.80 7.83 -1.99
CA THR A 4 -2.69 7.80 -1.04
C THR A 4 -2.98 6.77 0.02
N PHE A 5 -2.01 5.91 0.31
CA PHE A 5 -2.05 5.01 1.48
C PHE A 5 -1.23 5.62 2.61
N THR A 6 -1.74 5.55 3.83
CA THR A 6 -1.05 6.01 5.03
C THR A 6 -1.09 4.92 6.09
N GLY A 7 0.07 4.64 6.67
CA GLY A 7 0.28 3.70 7.76
C GLY A 7 1.67 3.89 8.35
N THR A 8 2.03 3.06 9.33
CA THR A 8 3.34 3.12 10.00
C THR A 8 4.45 2.73 9.03
N VAL A 9 5.41 3.62 8.80
CA VAL A 9 6.57 3.35 7.94
C VAL A 9 7.48 2.31 8.61
N SER A 10 7.98 1.35 7.83
CA SER A 10 8.93 0.35 8.34
C SER A 10 10.25 0.97 8.76
N SER A 11 10.72 0.62 9.95
CA SER A 11 12.10 0.84 10.39
C SER A 11 12.99 -0.39 10.17
N ALA A 12 12.40 -1.57 9.96
CA ALA A 12 13.11 -2.83 9.80
C ALA A 12 13.62 -3.03 8.36
N ASN A 13 12.94 -2.46 7.37
CA ASN A 13 13.35 -2.45 5.97
C ASN A 13 13.32 -1.04 5.40
N SER A 14 14.47 -0.58 4.89
CA SER A 14 14.57 0.71 4.20
C SER A 14 13.83 0.66 2.86
N GLY A 15 13.10 1.73 2.53
CA GLY A 15 12.37 1.85 1.28
C GLY A 15 10.94 2.34 1.44
N ASN A 16 10.07 1.88 0.54
CA ASN A 16 8.67 2.29 0.42
C ASN A 16 7.73 1.30 1.13
N TYR A 17 8.03 0.95 2.38
CA TYR A 17 7.39 -0.15 3.08
C TYR A 17 6.71 0.27 4.39
N TYR A 18 5.70 -0.51 4.78
CA TYR A 18 4.90 -0.35 5.97
C TYR A 18 5.31 -1.42 7.00
N THR A 19 5.29 -1.04 8.28
CA THR A 19 5.50 -1.98 9.38
C THR A 19 4.33 -2.94 9.45
N ILE A 20 4.62 -4.22 9.67
CA ILE A 20 3.63 -5.21 10.09
C ILE A 20 3.83 -5.52 11.57
N PHE A 21 2.75 -5.80 12.28
CA PHE A 21 2.75 -5.99 13.72
C PHE A 21 2.26 -7.38 14.09
N ASN A 22 2.84 -7.96 15.13
CA ASN A 22 2.37 -9.20 15.72
C ASN A 22 1.02 -8.99 16.39
N THR A 23 0.04 -9.82 16.01
CA THR A 23 -1.34 -9.69 16.49
C THR A 23 -1.48 -10.01 17.98
N ASP A 24 -0.54 -10.80 18.53
CA ASP A 24 -0.61 -11.26 19.91
C ASP A 24 0.12 -10.28 20.86
N THR A 25 1.21 -9.68 20.39
CA THR A 25 2.07 -8.81 21.22
C THR A 25 2.01 -7.32 20.87
N GLY A 26 1.51 -6.97 19.68
CA GLY A 26 1.55 -5.62 19.14
C GLY A 26 2.96 -5.14 18.74
N ALA A 27 3.98 -5.99 18.84
CA ALA A 27 5.35 -5.64 18.48
C ALA A 27 5.52 -5.61 16.95
N ALA A 28 6.38 -4.71 16.45
CA ALA A 28 6.77 -4.70 15.05
C ALA A 28 7.56 -5.96 14.69
N PHE A 29 7.27 -6.59 13.55
CA PHE A 29 8.11 -7.67 13.02
C PHE A 29 9.46 -7.12 12.55
N ASN A 30 10.51 -7.87 12.84
CA ASN A 30 11.84 -7.65 12.28
C ASN A 30 11.98 -8.32 10.91
N ASN A 31 12.80 -7.72 10.06
CA ASN A 31 13.25 -8.27 8.77
C ASN A 31 12.14 -8.62 7.76
N VAL A 32 10.91 -8.18 7.98
CA VAL A 32 9.82 -8.26 7.01
C VAL A 32 8.94 -7.03 7.10
N SER A 33 8.39 -6.60 5.98
CA SER A 33 7.52 -5.43 5.89
C SER A 33 6.49 -5.62 4.79
N LEU A 34 5.45 -4.79 4.79
CA LEU A 34 4.43 -4.77 3.75
C LEU A 34 4.80 -3.71 2.70
N ALA A 35 4.81 -4.08 1.43
CA ALA A 35 4.77 -3.12 0.32
C ALA A 35 3.33 -2.96 -0.15
N ILE A 36 2.94 -1.71 -0.44
CA ILE A 36 1.69 -1.40 -1.15
C ILE A 36 2.06 -0.65 -2.42
N GLY A 37 1.52 -1.10 -3.55
CA GLY A 37 1.90 -0.62 -4.86
C GLY A 37 0.75 -0.50 -5.85
N ASP A 38 1.06 0.09 -7.00
CA ASP A 38 0.15 0.18 -8.14
C ASP A 38 -0.13 -1.22 -8.75
N SER A 39 -1.00 -1.26 -9.76
CA SER A 39 -1.34 -2.49 -10.46
C SER A 39 -0.14 -3.15 -11.17
N LEU A 40 0.94 -2.40 -11.44
CA LEU A 40 2.15 -2.88 -12.09
C LEU A 40 3.13 -3.49 -11.07
N GLY A 41 2.99 -3.15 -9.78
CA GLY A 41 3.87 -3.62 -8.70
C GLY A 41 4.91 -2.58 -8.27
N THR A 42 4.77 -1.32 -8.68
CA THR A 42 5.61 -0.23 -8.15
C THR A 42 5.17 0.08 -6.74
N SER A 43 6.06 -0.06 -5.75
CA SER A 43 5.76 0.24 -4.34
C SER A 43 5.87 1.74 -4.02
N TYR A 44 4.96 2.25 -3.19
CA TYR A 44 4.90 3.66 -2.81
C TYR A 44 4.99 3.85 -1.29
N LYS A 45 5.76 4.86 -0.88
CA LYS A 45 5.92 5.20 0.55
C LYS A 45 4.58 5.66 1.13
N SER A 46 4.36 5.39 2.41
CA SER A 46 3.26 5.99 3.19
C SER A 46 3.16 7.50 2.94
N GLY A 47 1.97 7.97 2.57
CA GLY A 47 1.68 9.37 2.25
C GLY A 47 1.96 9.77 0.79
N MET A 48 2.64 8.92 -0.01
CA MET A 48 2.88 9.20 -1.42
C MET A 48 1.64 8.92 -2.26
N GLY A 49 1.34 9.83 -3.19
CA GLY A 49 0.21 9.68 -4.11
C GLY A 49 0.51 8.69 -5.23
N ILE A 50 -0.48 7.85 -5.54
CA ILE A 50 -0.52 6.98 -6.72
C ILE A 50 -1.53 7.56 -7.69
N ASP A 51 -1.06 8.00 -8.85
CA ASP A 51 -1.93 8.57 -9.87
C ASP A 51 -2.77 7.49 -10.54
N GLN A 52 -4.08 7.72 -10.53
CA GLN A 52 -5.08 6.82 -11.09
C GLN A 52 -5.77 7.49 -12.26
N LYS A 53 -5.68 6.86 -13.43
CA LYS A 53 -6.31 7.36 -14.64
C LYS A 53 -7.82 7.17 -14.53
N ILE A 54 -8.58 8.26 -14.68
CA ILE A 54 -10.04 8.18 -14.71
C ILE A 54 -10.45 7.47 -15.99
N VAL A 55 -11.18 6.37 -15.86
CA VAL A 55 -11.75 5.65 -17.00
C VAL A 55 -12.91 6.47 -17.55
N LYS A 56 -12.84 6.79 -18.84
CA LYS A 56 -13.87 7.55 -19.54
C LYS A 56 -14.97 6.64 -20.07
N ASP A 57 -16.18 7.17 -20.09
CA ASP A 57 -17.30 6.62 -20.84
C ASP A 57 -17.14 7.04 -22.32
N THR A 58 -17.11 6.06 -23.22
CA THR A 58 -16.88 6.29 -24.66
C THR A 58 -18.04 7.03 -25.34
N SER A 59 -19.25 6.98 -24.78
CA SER A 59 -20.42 7.64 -25.34
C SER A 59 -20.51 9.13 -24.98
N THR A 60 -19.95 9.53 -23.83
CA THR A 60 -20.08 10.90 -23.31
C THR A 60 -18.75 11.63 -23.13
N ASN A 61 -17.61 10.93 -23.25
CA ASN A 61 -16.26 11.42 -22.92
C ASN A 61 -16.09 11.93 -21.47
N LYS A 62 -17.07 11.65 -20.59
CA LYS A 62 -17.02 11.94 -19.15
C LYS A 62 -16.40 10.77 -18.38
N GLY A 63 -16.05 10.98 -17.12
CA GLY A 63 -15.63 9.86 -16.26
C GLY A 63 -16.80 8.89 -16.03
N LYS A 64 -16.55 7.58 -16.06
CA LYS A 64 -17.56 6.58 -15.69
C LYS A 64 -18.01 6.79 -14.24
N ALA A 65 -19.31 6.57 -13.99
CA ALA A 65 -19.89 6.68 -12.64
C ALA A 65 -19.25 5.71 -11.63
N LYS A 66 -18.84 4.53 -12.10
CA LYS A 66 -18.06 3.55 -11.31
C LYS A 66 -16.62 3.53 -11.83
N GLN A 67 -15.67 3.69 -10.92
CA GLN A 67 -14.24 3.53 -11.17
C GLN A 67 -13.75 2.31 -10.39
N THR A 68 -12.87 1.52 -11.01
CA THR A 68 -12.18 0.42 -10.33
C THR A 68 -10.72 0.80 -10.19
N LEU A 69 -10.22 0.78 -8.96
CA LEU A 69 -8.82 1.05 -8.63
C LEU A 69 -8.16 -0.25 -8.21
N ASN A 70 -7.05 -0.59 -8.84
CA ASN A 70 -6.34 -1.83 -8.61
C ASN A 70 -4.99 -1.53 -7.95
N PHE A 71 -4.74 -2.21 -6.84
CA PHE A 71 -3.50 -2.12 -6.07
C PHE A 71 -2.97 -3.51 -5.80
N LYS A 72 -1.69 -3.59 -5.47
CA LYS A 72 -1.03 -4.80 -5.01
C LYS A 72 -0.48 -4.58 -3.61
N ALA A 73 -0.51 -5.62 -2.81
CA ALA A 73 0.15 -5.65 -1.51
C ALA A 73 0.92 -6.97 -1.38
N TRP A 74 2.16 -6.92 -0.92
CA TRP A 74 3.02 -8.10 -0.78
C TRP A 74 4.04 -7.92 0.33
N LEU A 75 4.51 -9.03 0.90
CA LEU A 75 5.56 -9.03 1.90
C LEU A 75 6.93 -8.84 1.25
N VAL A 76 7.78 -8.04 1.89
CA VAL A 76 9.17 -7.80 1.50
C VAL A 76 10.06 -8.17 2.67
N GLY A 77 10.90 -9.18 2.48
CA GLY A 77 11.89 -9.62 3.46
C GLY A 77 13.20 -8.81 3.39
N ALA A 78 13.95 -8.81 4.49
CA ALA A 78 15.32 -8.36 4.56
C ALA A 78 16.30 -9.52 4.26
N ALA A 79 17.61 -9.27 4.45
CA ALA A 79 18.63 -10.31 4.33
C ALA A 79 18.55 -11.34 5.47
N ASP A 80 18.21 -10.87 6.68
CA ASP A 80 18.09 -11.72 7.86
C ASP A 80 16.71 -12.40 7.95
N ALA A 81 16.63 -13.45 8.76
CA ALA A 81 15.39 -14.20 8.94
C ALA A 81 14.28 -13.31 9.53
N PRO A 82 13.04 -13.38 8.99
CA PRO A 82 11.90 -12.67 9.54
C PRO A 82 11.42 -13.30 10.84
N ASP A 83 10.82 -12.49 11.69
CA ASP A 83 10.06 -13.01 12.83
C ASP A 83 8.93 -13.93 12.36
N LEU A 84 8.58 -14.93 13.18
CA LEU A 84 7.50 -15.87 12.90
C LEU A 84 6.27 -15.54 13.74
N GLY A 85 5.09 -15.69 13.16
CA GLY A 85 3.82 -15.54 13.85
C GLY A 85 2.75 -14.93 12.97
N ASN A 86 1.56 -14.75 13.57
CA ASN A 86 0.48 -14.02 12.94
C ASN A 86 0.80 -12.52 12.92
N PHE A 87 0.44 -11.87 11.83
CA PHE A 87 0.70 -10.44 11.65
C PHE A 87 -0.51 -9.70 11.12
N GLU A 88 -0.51 -8.40 11.36
CA GLU A 88 -1.45 -7.45 10.78
C GLU A 88 -0.73 -6.16 10.35
N ALA A 89 -1.37 -5.41 9.46
CA ALA A 89 -0.98 -4.06 9.10
C ALA A 89 -2.24 -3.25 8.79
N ASN A 90 -2.42 -2.16 9.52
CA ASN A 90 -3.55 -1.26 9.33
C ASN A 90 -3.11 -0.05 8.51
N THR A 91 -3.81 0.19 7.40
CA THR A 91 -3.56 1.34 6.54
C THR A 91 -4.87 2.04 6.20
N THR A 92 -4.80 3.36 6.03
CA THR A 92 -5.89 4.18 5.54
C THR A 92 -5.61 4.54 4.10
N PHE A 93 -6.59 4.40 3.21
CA PHE A 93 -6.51 4.96 1.86
C PHE A 93 -7.39 6.20 1.73
N GLN A 94 -6.88 7.21 1.05
CA GLN A 94 -7.62 8.42 0.69
C GLN A 94 -7.61 8.58 -0.82
N ILE A 95 -8.77 8.91 -1.39
CA ILE A 95 -8.91 9.24 -2.81
C ILE A 95 -9.18 10.75 -2.92
N THR A 96 -8.34 11.43 -3.71
CA THR A 96 -8.49 12.86 -3.99
C THR A 96 -8.84 13.08 -5.46
N TYR A 97 -9.89 13.86 -5.69
CA TYR A 97 -10.31 14.33 -7.01
C TYR A 97 -9.80 15.77 -7.20
N LEU A 98 -9.30 16.05 -8.41
CA LEU A 98 -8.96 17.40 -8.87
C LEU A 98 -10.04 17.85 -9.86
#